data_AF-F3FUD7-F1
#
_entry.id   AF-F3FUD7-F1
#
_cell.length_a   1.000
_cell.length_b   1.000
_cell.length_c   1.000
_cell.angle_alpha   90.00
_cell.angle_beta   90.00
_cell.angle_gamma   90.00
#
_symmetry.space_group_name_H-M   'P 1'
#
loop_
_entity.id
_entity.type
_entity.pdbx_description
1 polymer ?
#
loop_
_entity_poly.entity_id
_entity_poly.type
_entity_poly.pdbx_seq_one_letter_code
_entity_poly.pdbx_strand_id
1 'polypeptide(L)'
;TLFGQPVTGLVAPVGISVVVGAFIFGIGMQLGGGCASGTLFTAGGGNARMLVTLLFFILGSLIATHHVDWWFALPSFPAVSVVKTFGVLPALLVNLALFGLIALVTVKLEKRRHGQLEAPPVTDHRGLSRVLRGPWVLVWGAVALALLNYATLALAGRPWGITSAFALWGAKAASGLGVDVGSLV
;
A
#
# COMPACT_ATOMS: atom_id res chain seq x y z
N THR A 1 -0.37 -8.39 -22.78
CA THR A 1 -1.48 -7.42 -22.84
C THR A 1 -2.72 -8.11 -22.32
N LEU A 2 -3.58 -7.42 -21.60
CA LEU A 2 -4.90 -7.93 -21.20
C LEU A 2 -5.93 -7.08 -21.95
N PHE A 3 -6.84 -7.68 -22.70
CA PHE A 3 -7.85 -6.95 -23.50
C PHE A 3 -7.30 -5.80 -24.36
N GLY A 4 -6.11 -5.97 -24.94
CA GLY A 4 -5.46 -4.95 -25.79
C GLY A 4 -4.68 -3.87 -25.05
N GLN A 5 -4.70 -3.82 -23.71
CA GLN A 5 -3.92 -2.85 -22.91
C GLN A 5 -2.54 -3.40 -22.51
N PRO A 6 -1.46 -2.60 -22.58
CA PRO A 6 -0.15 -2.97 -22.04
C PRO A 6 -0.21 -2.98 -20.52
N VAL A 7 -0.14 -4.17 -19.93
CA VAL A 7 -0.11 -4.35 -18.48
C VAL A 7 1.29 -4.01 -18.00
N THR A 8 1.41 -2.94 -17.22
CA THR A 8 2.68 -2.52 -16.63
C THR A 8 2.60 -2.63 -15.12
N GLY A 9 3.57 -3.31 -14.52
CA GLY A 9 3.75 -3.25 -13.08
C GLY A 9 4.31 -1.89 -12.68
N LEU A 10 4.01 -1.43 -11.45
CA LEU A 10 4.78 -0.35 -10.84
C LEU A 10 6.17 -0.91 -10.48
N VAL A 11 7.09 -0.87 -11.44
CA VAL A 11 8.50 -1.20 -11.21
C VAL A 11 9.26 0.10 -11.10
N ALA A 12 9.41 0.59 -9.88
CA ALA A 12 10.24 1.75 -9.60
C ALA A 12 11.71 1.31 -9.43
N PRO A 13 12.68 2.07 -9.96
CA PRO A 13 14.09 1.79 -9.72
C PRO A 13 14.39 1.93 -8.22
N VAL A 14 15.20 1.01 -7.69
CA VAL A 14 15.71 1.15 -6.32
C VAL A 14 16.85 2.17 -6.38
N GLY A 15 16.68 3.31 -5.71
CA GLY A 15 17.67 4.37 -5.70
C GLY A 15 17.77 5.06 -4.34
N ILE A 16 18.63 6.07 -4.27
CA ILE A 16 18.84 6.86 -3.05
C ILE A 16 17.53 7.50 -2.59
N SER A 17 16.71 7.96 -3.54
CA SER A 17 15.39 8.54 -3.27
C SER A 17 14.45 7.57 -2.53
N VAL A 18 14.45 6.29 -2.91
CA VAL A 18 13.63 5.26 -2.24
C VAL A 18 14.14 4.98 -0.83
N VAL A 19 15.46 4.91 -0.62
CA VAL A 19 16.05 4.65 0.70
C VAL A 19 15.75 5.80 1.67
N VAL A 20 16.02 7.04 1.24
CA VAL A 20 15.76 8.23 2.05
C VAL A 20 14.26 8.41 2.29
N GLY A 21 13.45 8.25 1.24
CA GLY A 21 12.00 8.32 1.33
C GLY A 21 11.41 7.28 2.27
N ALA A 22 11.85 6.02 2.20
CA ALA A 22 11.40 4.95 3.09
C ALA A 22 11.76 5.22 4.56
N PHE A 23 12.94 5.80 4.82
CA PHE A 23 13.36 6.17 6.16
C PHE A 23 12.51 7.30 6.75
N ILE A 24 12.35 8.39 6.00
CA ILE A 24 11.50 9.54 6.42
C ILE A 24 10.05 9.09 6.60
N PHE A 25 9.56 8.26 5.67
CA PHE A 25 8.23 7.67 5.76
C PHE A 25 8.06 6.82 7.02
N GLY A 26 9.07 6.01 7.38
CA GLY A 26 9.11 5.25 8.62
C GLY A 26 8.98 6.13 9.87
N ILE A 27 9.74 7.24 9.93
CA ILE A 27 9.63 8.22 11.01
C ILE A 27 8.21 8.81 11.06
N GLY A 28 7.66 9.18 9.90
CA GLY A 28 6.31 9.69 9.78
C GLY A 28 5.24 8.71 10.27
N MET A 29 5.38 7.41 9.96
CA MET A 29 4.46 6.38 10.45
C MET A 29 4.47 6.29 11.98
N GLN A 30 5.65 6.39 12.60
CA GLN A 30 5.78 6.34 14.06
C GLN A 30 5.18 7.58 14.73
N LEU A 31 5.39 8.78 14.17
CA LEU A 31 4.83 10.02 14.70
C LEU A 31 3.31 10.12 14.47
N GLY A 32 2.83 9.69 13.30
CA GLY A 32 1.43 9.75 12.90
C GLY A 32 0.57 8.63 13.47
N GLY A 33 1.18 7.58 14.03
CA GLY A 33 0.49 6.44 14.64
C GLY A 33 -0.16 5.49 13.62
N GLY A 34 0.30 5.49 12.36
CA GLY A 34 -0.29 4.67 11.31
C GLY A 34 0.45 4.75 9.97
N CYS A 35 0.28 3.71 9.16
CA CYS A 35 0.69 3.72 7.75
C CYS A 35 -0.38 4.40 6.87
N ALA A 36 -0.14 4.53 5.56
CA ALA A 36 -1.07 5.15 4.61
C ALA A 36 -2.50 4.56 4.68
N SER A 37 -2.62 3.23 4.56
CA SER A 37 -3.91 2.54 4.60
C SER A 37 -4.52 2.53 6.00
N GLY A 38 -3.72 2.38 7.04
CA GLY A 38 -4.18 2.44 8.43
C GLY A 38 -4.75 3.81 8.78
N THR A 39 -4.08 4.89 8.38
CA THR A 39 -4.55 6.27 8.56
C THR A 39 -5.90 6.47 7.89
N LEU A 40 -6.06 6.01 6.64
CA LEU A 40 -7.33 6.15 5.90
C LEU A 40 -8.46 5.35 6.55
N PHE A 41 -8.22 4.11 6.94
CA PHE A 41 -9.20 3.26 7.60
C PHE A 41 -9.64 3.85 8.96
N THR A 42 -8.68 4.23 9.80
CA THR A 42 -8.97 4.76 11.13
C THR A 42 -9.59 6.16 11.09
N ALA A 43 -9.21 7.01 10.12
CA ALA A 43 -9.88 8.28 9.85
C ALA A 43 -11.34 8.07 9.41
N GLY A 44 -11.60 7.11 8.51
CA GLY A 44 -12.95 6.75 8.08
C GLY A 44 -13.83 6.20 9.20
N GLY A 45 -13.22 5.59 10.23
CA GLY A 45 -13.90 5.18 11.47
C GLY A 45 -14.20 6.30 12.45
N GLY A 46 -13.92 7.57 12.12
CA GLY A 46 -14.25 8.74 12.94
C GLY A 46 -13.15 9.24 13.88
N ASN A 47 -11.91 8.75 13.74
CA ASN A 47 -10.81 9.23 14.58
C ASN A 47 -10.29 10.60 14.12
N ALA A 48 -10.62 11.64 14.88
CA ALA A 48 -10.21 13.02 14.58
C ALA A 48 -8.69 13.23 14.53
N ARG A 49 -7.91 12.49 15.34
CA ARG A 49 -6.44 12.56 15.30
C ARG A 49 -5.90 12.10 13.95
N MET A 50 -6.49 11.06 13.37
CA MET A 50 -6.06 10.52 12.08
C MET A 50 -6.43 11.42 10.90
N LEU A 51 -7.46 12.27 11.04
CA LEU A 51 -7.76 13.29 10.02
C LEU A 51 -6.62 14.30 9.88
N VAL A 52 -5.97 14.67 11.00
CA VAL A 52 -4.80 15.55 10.98
C VAL A 52 -3.64 14.87 10.26
N THR A 53 -3.33 13.62 10.62
CA THR A 53 -2.30 12.84 9.91
C THR A 53 -2.60 12.74 8.41
N LEU A 54 -3.84 12.44 8.04
CA LEU A 54 -4.28 12.35 6.65
C LEU A 54 -4.09 13.67 5.89
N LEU A 55 -4.44 14.80 6.51
CA LEU A 55 -4.25 16.13 5.93
C LEU A 55 -2.78 16.41 5.62
N PHE A 56 -1.89 16.21 6.60
CA PHE A 56 -0.45 16.40 6.40
C PHE A 56 0.14 15.39 5.42
N PHE A 57 -0.42 14.17 5.34
CA PHE A 57 -0.04 13.19 4.32
C PHE A 57 -0.37 13.71 2.92
N ILE A 58 -1.58 14.26 2.71
CA ILE A 58 -2.01 14.83 1.43
C ILE A 58 -1.11 16.03 1.05
N LEU A 59 -0.87 16.95 1.98
CA LEU A 59 0.00 18.11 1.77
C LEU A 59 1.43 17.68 1.44
N GLY A 60 2.00 16.75 2.21
CA GLY A 60 3.33 16.20 1.96
C GLY A 60 3.43 15.49 0.62
N SER A 61 2.39 14.75 0.23
CA SER A 61 2.33 14.07 -1.08
C SER A 61 2.30 15.07 -2.24
N LEU A 62 1.60 16.21 -2.08
CA LEU A 62 1.59 17.29 -3.05
C LEU A 62 2.97 17.93 -3.18
N ILE A 63 3.60 18.27 -2.06
CA ILE A 63 4.97 18.83 -2.05
C ILE A 63 5.97 17.85 -2.67
N ALA A 64 5.86 16.56 -2.38
CA ALA A 64 6.73 15.53 -2.94
C ALA A 64 6.55 15.39 -4.46
N THR A 65 5.32 15.53 -4.96
CA THR A 65 5.03 15.52 -6.41
C THR A 65 5.73 16.67 -7.12
N HIS A 66 5.73 17.87 -6.51
CA HIS A 66 6.45 19.01 -7.07
C HIS A 66 7.97 18.83 -7.16
N HIS A 67 8.57 18.04 -6.25
CA HIS A 67 10.01 17.78 -6.23
C HIS A 67 10.39 16.46 -6.93
N VAL A 68 9.46 15.84 -7.67
CA VAL A 68 9.62 14.48 -8.19
C VAL A 68 10.81 14.36 -9.14
N ASP A 69 11.06 15.37 -9.98
CA ASP A 69 12.18 15.38 -10.92
C ASP A 69 13.53 15.37 -10.20
N TRP A 70 13.65 16.14 -9.12
CA TRP A 70 14.84 16.15 -8.28
C TRP A 70 15.05 14.78 -7.62
N TRP A 71 13.98 14.17 -7.10
CA TRP A 71 14.03 12.83 -6.50
C TRP A 71 14.43 11.74 -7.52
N PHE A 72 14.01 11.85 -8.77
CA PHE A 72 14.34 10.90 -9.83
C PHE A 72 15.70 11.16 -10.50
N ALA A 73 16.25 12.37 -10.39
CA ALA A 73 17.60 12.69 -10.86
C ALA A 73 18.71 12.10 -9.97
N LEU A 74 18.39 11.65 -8.75
CA LEU A 74 19.36 11.00 -7.87
C LEU A 74 19.83 9.63 -8.43
N PRO A 75 21.07 9.20 -8.09
CA PRO A 75 21.57 7.90 -8.46
C PRO A 75 20.60 6.77 -8.10
N SER A 76 20.23 5.98 -9.12
CA SER A 76 19.34 4.84 -8.98
C SER A 76 19.86 3.65 -9.77
N PHE A 77 19.61 2.45 -9.24
CA PHE A 77 19.85 1.22 -9.98
C PHE A 77 18.82 1.05 -11.08
N PRO A 78 19.14 0.35 -12.18
CA PRO A 78 18.15 0.05 -13.21
C PRO A 78 16.94 -0.66 -12.60
N ALA A 79 15.75 -0.34 -13.10
CA ALA A 79 14.51 -0.95 -12.64
C ALA A 79 14.50 -2.45 -12.98
N VAL A 80 14.93 -3.29 -12.04
CA VAL A 80 14.94 -4.75 -12.22
C VAL A 80 13.58 -5.31 -11.83
N SER A 81 12.87 -5.84 -12.82
CA SER A 81 11.65 -6.62 -12.58
C SER A 81 12.02 -8.10 -12.45
N VAL A 82 11.93 -8.64 -11.24
CA VAL A 82 12.15 -10.08 -10.96
C VAL A 82 11.26 -10.95 -11.86
N VAL A 83 10.03 -10.49 -12.15
CA VAL A 83 9.08 -11.19 -13.03
C VAL A 83 9.55 -11.22 -14.49
N LYS A 84 10.15 -10.14 -15.01
CA LYS A 84 10.68 -10.12 -16.39
C LYS A 84 11.99 -10.92 -16.52
N THR A 85 12.82 -10.95 -15.48
CA THR A 85 14.14 -11.61 -15.53
C THR A 85 14.07 -13.11 -15.28
N PHE A 86 13.23 -13.55 -14.32
CA PHE A 86 13.14 -14.96 -13.94
C PHE A 86 11.87 -15.65 -14.45
N GLY A 87 10.85 -14.89 -14.85
CA GLY A 87 9.54 -15.41 -15.19
C GLY A 87 8.57 -15.42 -14.01
N VAL A 88 7.27 -15.50 -14.31
CA VAL A 88 6.19 -15.36 -13.33
C VAL A 88 6.24 -16.47 -12.27
N LEU A 89 6.46 -17.71 -12.68
CA LEU A 89 6.40 -18.87 -11.81
C LEU A 89 7.51 -18.88 -10.73
N PRO A 90 8.80 -18.72 -11.06
CA PRO A 90 9.85 -18.64 -10.04
C PRO A 90 9.76 -17.36 -9.19
N ALA A 91 9.34 -16.22 -9.76
CA ALA A 91 9.10 -15.01 -8.97
C ALA A 91 8.00 -15.22 -7.92
N LEU A 92 6.93 -15.92 -8.28
CA LEU A 92 5.85 -16.28 -7.35
C LEU A 92 6.35 -17.22 -6.26
N LEU A 93 7.09 -18.27 -6.61
CA LEU A 93 7.63 -19.24 -5.65
C LEU A 93 8.59 -18.57 -4.65
N VAL A 94 9.46 -17.68 -5.10
CA VAL A 94 10.38 -16.95 -4.21
C VAL A 94 9.62 -16.05 -3.23
N ASN A 95 8.60 -15.31 -3.70
CA ASN A 95 7.77 -14.49 -2.81
C ASN A 95 7.00 -15.34 -1.79
N LEU A 96 6.43 -16.46 -2.25
CA LEU A 96 5.69 -17.38 -1.38
C LEU A 96 6.60 -18.05 -0.34
N ALA A 97 7.82 -18.43 -0.74
CA ALA A 97 8.85 -18.95 0.15
C ALA A 97 9.29 -17.91 1.18
N LEU A 98 9.49 -16.65 0.78
CA LEU A 98 9.85 -15.55 1.67
C LEU A 98 8.73 -15.27 2.70
N PHE A 99 7.49 -15.14 2.25
CA PHE A 99 6.35 -14.94 3.16
C PHE A 99 6.13 -16.15 4.07
N GLY A 100 6.29 -17.37 3.55
CA GLY A 100 6.26 -18.60 4.34
C GLY A 100 7.35 -18.62 5.41
N LEU A 101 8.58 -18.22 5.07
CA LEU A 101 9.68 -18.13 6.02
C LEU A 101 9.39 -17.11 7.13
N ILE A 102 8.91 -15.91 6.76
CA ILE A 102 8.52 -14.88 7.73
C ILE A 102 7.44 -15.42 8.67
N ALA A 103 6.40 -16.06 8.12
CA ALA A 103 5.34 -16.66 8.92
C ALA A 103 5.86 -17.75 9.88
N LEU A 104 6.73 -18.64 9.41
CA LEU A 104 7.35 -19.69 10.22
C LEU A 104 8.21 -19.13 11.35
N VAL A 105 9.02 -18.11 11.05
CA VAL A 105 9.87 -17.43 12.04
C VAL A 105 9.00 -16.75 13.10
N THR A 106 7.98 -16.00 12.70
CA THR A 106 7.06 -15.32 13.62
C THR A 106 6.34 -16.32 14.52
N VAL A 107 5.76 -17.39 13.95
CA VAL A 107 5.07 -18.45 14.71
C VAL A 107 6.02 -19.13 15.71
N LYS A 108 7.26 -19.43 15.29
CA LYS A 108 8.25 -20.06 16.17
C LYS A 108 8.67 -19.14 17.30
N LEU A 109 8.87 -17.85 17.04
CA LEU A 109 9.23 -16.86 18.06
C LEU A 109 8.08 -16.62 19.04
N GLU A 110 6.85 -16.50 18.55
CA GLU A 110 5.67 -16.30 19.37
C GLU A 110 5.42 -17.50 20.29
N LYS A 111 5.44 -18.73 19.75
CA LYS A 111 5.32 -19.95 20.56
C LYS A 111 6.45 -20.08 21.58
N ARG A 112 7.67 -19.65 21.26
CA ARG A 112 8.80 -19.66 22.20
C ARG A 112 8.66 -18.64 23.32
N ARG A 113 8.09 -17.45 23.05
CA ARG A 113 7.96 -16.37 24.04
C ARG A 113 6.67 -16.44 24.85
N HIS A 114 5.57 -16.89 24.25
CA HIS A 114 4.23 -16.82 24.82
C HIS A 114 3.55 -18.20 24.96
N GLY A 115 4.18 -19.28 24.47
CA GLY A 115 3.70 -20.66 24.63
C GLY A 115 2.56 -21.05 23.69
N GLN A 116 1.67 -20.13 23.34
CA GLN A 116 0.55 -20.34 22.42
C GLN A 116 0.49 -19.22 21.38
N LEU A 117 -0.18 -19.50 20.25
CA LEU A 117 -0.50 -18.48 19.25
C LEU A 117 -1.79 -17.77 19.64
N GLU A 118 -1.89 -16.48 19.35
CA GLU A 118 -3.12 -15.73 19.57
C GLU A 118 -4.29 -16.36 18.77
N ALA A 119 -5.38 -16.71 19.47
CA ALA A 119 -6.52 -17.35 18.85
C ALA A 119 -7.34 -16.31 18.07
N PRO A 120 -7.80 -16.62 16.84
CA PRO A 120 -8.71 -15.74 16.11
C PRO A 120 -9.97 -15.44 16.93
N PRO A 121 -10.52 -14.22 16.88
CA PRO A 121 -11.74 -13.89 17.61
C PRO A 121 -12.88 -14.83 17.22
N VAL A 122 -13.40 -15.56 18.20
CA VAL A 122 -14.54 -16.48 18.04
C VAL A 122 -15.82 -15.63 17.99
N THR A 123 -16.81 -16.04 17.20
CA THR A 123 -18.03 -15.26 16.99
C THR A 123 -19.28 -16.13 17.05
N ASP A 124 -20.27 -15.65 17.79
CA ASP A 124 -21.60 -16.26 17.92
C ASP A 124 -22.57 -15.88 16.78
N HIS A 125 -22.24 -14.86 15.99
CA HIS A 125 -23.06 -14.44 14.85
C HIS A 125 -23.03 -15.49 13.72
N ARG A 126 -24.20 -16.01 13.36
CA ARG A 126 -24.41 -16.98 12.26
C ARG A 126 -25.24 -16.34 11.13
N GLY A 127 -25.07 -16.84 9.90
CA GLY A 127 -25.85 -16.40 8.73
C GLY A 127 -25.55 -14.97 8.26
N LEU A 128 -26.55 -14.29 7.69
CA LEU A 128 -26.43 -12.93 7.11
C LEU A 128 -25.93 -11.87 8.11
N SER A 129 -26.23 -12.04 9.39
CA SER A 129 -25.78 -11.14 10.46
C SER A 129 -24.25 -11.09 10.57
N ARG A 130 -23.57 -12.22 10.31
CA ARG A 130 -22.10 -12.30 10.30
C ARG A 130 -21.49 -11.56 9.11
N VAL A 131 -22.17 -11.58 7.96
CA VAL A 131 -21.75 -10.87 6.76
C VAL A 131 -21.93 -9.37 6.97
N LEU A 132 -23.02 -8.90 7.55
CA LEU A 132 -23.24 -7.45 7.71
C LEU A 132 -22.45 -6.82 8.87
N ARG A 133 -22.22 -7.56 9.96
CA ARG A 133 -21.66 -6.99 11.21
C ARG A 133 -20.22 -7.42 11.51
N GLY A 134 -19.72 -8.49 10.88
CA GLY A 134 -18.39 -9.03 11.18
C GLY A 134 -18.27 -9.53 12.64
N PRO A 135 -17.13 -10.09 13.06
CA PRO A 135 -15.82 -10.05 12.42
C PRO A 135 -15.72 -10.95 11.18
N TRP A 136 -15.14 -10.36 10.13
CA TRP A 136 -14.90 -11.01 8.86
C TRP A 136 -13.64 -11.88 8.94
N VAL A 137 -13.68 -13.06 8.31
CA VAL A 137 -12.48 -13.89 8.19
C VAL A 137 -11.46 -13.13 7.34
N LEU A 138 -10.24 -12.96 7.85
CA LEU A 138 -9.16 -12.21 7.19
C LEU A 138 -8.90 -12.68 5.75
N VAL A 139 -9.11 -13.97 5.48
CA VAL A 139 -8.99 -14.58 4.14
C VAL A 139 -9.95 -13.93 3.14
N TRP A 140 -11.19 -13.61 3.53
CA TRP A 140 -12.13 -12.92 2.64
C TRP A 140 -11.64 -11.53 2.26
N GLY A 141 -11.05 -10.80 3.22
CA GLY A 141 -10.41 -9.52 2.95
C GLY A 141 -9.25 -9.66 1.95
N ALA A 142 -8.38 -10.64 2.14
CA ALA A 142 -7.27 -10.92 1.23
C ALA A 142 -7.74 -11.27 -0.19
N VAL A 143 -8.75 -12.14 -0.32
CA VAL A 143 -9.34 -12.51 -1.62
C VAL A 143 -10.00 -11.30 -2.29
N ALA A 144 -10.78 -10.51 -1.54
CA ALA A 144 -11.41 -9.31 -2.07
C ALA A 144 -10.37 -8.30 -2.58
N LEU A 145 -9.31 -8.04 -1.81
CA LEU A 145 -8.22 -7.15 -2.22
C LEU A 145 -7.49 -7.66 -3.47
N ALA A 146 -7.23 -8.98 -3.57
CA ALA A 146 -6.60 -9.58 -4.74
C ALA A 146 -7.46 -9.43 -6.00
N LEU A 147 -8.76 -9.72 -5.88
CA LEU A 147 -9.72 -9.56 -6.99
C LEU A 147 -9.85 -8.10 -7.41
N LEU A 148 -9.90 -7.17 -6.46
CA LEU A 148 -9.99 -5.73 -6.76
C LEU A 148 -8.72 -5.22 -7.43
N ASN A 149 -7.54 -5.68 -6.99
CA ASN A 149 -6.28 -5.37 -7.65
C ASN A 149 -6.26 -5.90 -9.09
N TYR A 150 -6.69 -7.15 -9.30
CA TYR A 150 -6.80 -7.74 -10.63
C TYR A 150 -7.78 -6.96 -11.52
N ALA A 151 -8.95 -6.58 -11.00
CA ALA A 151 -9.91 -5.74 -11.72
C ALA A 151 -9.30 -4.39 -12.11
N THR A 152 -8.56 -3.75 -11.21
CA THR A 152 -7.86 -2.48 -11.48
C THR A 152 -6.81 -2.67 -12.58
N LEU A 153 -6.04 -3.76 -12.52
CA LEU A 153 -5.04 -4.09 -13.53
C LEU A 153 -5.68 -4.34 -14.91
N ALA A 154 -6.83 -5.03 -14.94
CA ALA A 154 -7.56 -5.35 -16.15
C ALA A 154 -8.19 -4.10 -16.80
N LEU A 155 -8.71 -3.17 -16.00
CA LEU A 155 -9.40 -1.97 -16.47
C LEU A 155 -8.45 -0.80 -16.76
N ALA A 156 -7.49 -0.55 -15.86
CA ALA A 156 -6.61 0.62 -15.91
C ALA A 156 -5.20 0.29 -16.44
N GLY A 157 -4.85 -0.98 -16.64
CA GLY A 157 -3.53 -1.41 -17.14
C GLY A 157 -2.38 -1.26 -16.13
N ARG A 158 -2.68 -0.79 -14.91
CA ARG A 158 -1.75 -0.53 -13.81
C ARG A 158 -2.34 -1.02 -12.48
N PRO A 159 -1.51 -1.52 -11.55
CA PRO A 159 -1.98 -2.05 -10.28
C PRO A 159 -2.53 -0.94 -9.38
N TRP A 160 -3.41 -1.34 -8.45
CA TRP A 160 -4.04 -0.43 -7.51
C TRP A 160 -3.04 0.14 -6.50
N GLY A 161 -2.95 1.48 -6.42
CA GLY A 161 -2.17 2.21 -5.43
C GLY A 161 -3.05 3.06 -4.53
N ILE A 162 -2.90 2.91 -3.21
CA ILE A 162 -3.65 3.71 -2.22
C ILE A 162 -3.04 5.11 -2.10
N THR A 163 -1.71 5.22 -2.11
CA THR A 163 -1.00 6.49 -1.90
C THR A 163 -1.15 7.48 -3.05
N SER A 164 -1.33 7.01 -4.29
CA SER A 164 -1.57 7.88 -5.45
C SER A 164 -2.85 8.69 -5.34
N ALA A 165 -3.85 8.20 -4.61
CA ALA A 165 -5.09 8.93 -4.39
C ALA A 165 -4.87 10.21 -3.57
N PHE A 166 -3.94 10.18 -2.61
CA PHE A 166 -3.65 11.34 -1.76
C PHE A 166 -3.02 12.49 -2.54
N ALA A 167 -2.07 12.19 -3.43
CA ALA A 167 -1.50 13.19 -4.33
C ALA A 167 -2.58 13.77 -5.26
N LEU A 168 -3.46 12.93 -5.81
CA LEU A 168 -4.56 13.38 -6.67
C LEU A 168 -5.57 14.27 -5.93
N TRP A 169 -5.93 13.94 -4.69
CA TRP A 169 -6.80 14.77 -3.87
C TRP A 169 -6.15 16.10 -3.53
N GLY A 170 -4.86 16.09 -3.18
CA GLY A 170 -4.09 17.32 -2.94
C GLY A 170 -4.04 18.20 -4.18
N ALA A 171 -3.76 17.62 -5.35
CA ALA A 171 -3.77 18.31 -6.64
C ALA A 171 -5.15 18.90 -6.96
N LYS A 172 -6.23 18.13 -6.81
CA LYS A 172 -7.60 18.63 -7.03
C LYS A 172 -7.95 19.77 -6.07
N ALA A 173 -7.60 19.66 -4.79
CA ALA A 173 -7.81 20.72 -3.82
C ALA A 173 -7.03 21.99 -4.19
N ALA A 174 -5.76 21.87 -4.57
CA ALA A 174 -4.93 22.99 -5.02
C ALA A 174 -5.49 23.65 -6.29
N SER A 175 -5.92 22.85 -7.27
CA SER A 175 -6.56 23.36 -8.49
C SER A 175 -7.88 24.10 -8.19
N GLY A 176 -8.68 23.62 -7.24
CA GLY A 176 -9.90 24.27 -6.80
C GLY A 176 -9.66 25.60 -6.06
N LEU A 177 -8.46 25.78 -5.49
CA LEU A 177 -8.00 27.03 -4.88
C LEU A 177 -7.31 27.97 -5.88
N GLY A 178 -7.27 27.63 -7.18
CA GLY A 178 -6.69 28.45 -8.24
C GLY A 178 -5.19 28.31 -8.43
N VAL A 179 -4.54 27.31 -7.80
CA VAL A 179 -3.13 26.99 -8.05
C VAL A 179 -3.04 26.14 -9.31
N ASP A 180 -2.25 26.58 -10.31
CA ASP A 180 -2.07 25.83 -11.55
C ASP A 180 -1.18 24.60 -11.33
N VAL A 181 -1.82 23.47 -11.07
CA VAL A 181 -1.14 22.20 -10.80
C VAL A 181 -0.56 21.59 -12.08
N GLY A 182 -0.98 22.05 -13.26
CA GLY A 182 -0.38 21.64 -14.54
C GLY A 182 1.07 22.14 -14.70
N SER A 183 1.47 23.14 -13.93
CA SER A 183 2.86 23.62 -13.83
C SER A 183 3.71 22.89 -12.78
N LEU A 184 3.08 22.05 -11.94
CA LEU A 184 3.69 21.34 -10.81
C LEU A 184 3.95 19.85 -11.10
N VAL A 185 3.62 19.36 -12.30
CA VAL A 185 3.70 17.94 -12.72
C VAL A 185 4.42 17.82 -14.06
#